data_AF-H8G891-F1
#
_entry.id   AF-H8G891-F1
#
_cell.length_a   1.000
_cell.length_b   1.000
_cell.length_c   1.000
_cell.angle_alpha   90.00
_cell.angle_beta   90.00
_cell.angle_gamma   90.00
#
_symmetry.space_group_name_H-M   'P 1'
#
loop_
_entity.id
_entity.type
_entity.pdbx_description
1 polymer ?
#
loop_
_entity_poly.entity_id
_entity_poly.type
_entity_poly.pdbx_seq_one_letter_code
_entity_poly.pdbx_strand_id
1 'polypeptide(L)'
;MPIRTNRGRAAVYRRLWGFPMRSPGHLVGTIVVVAALLVAAGVLVPKLVGDDRTTPPVPGASGSTSEQAATSAEPTLDRETLPTRLSEPLVTPTPADPAPEALDVATRWVTAWASVPDADTDDAAETWLEGLRPYTTPEFLPQLRTVEPANVEATKVVGEPKARESYPRSVKVEVATDGPTLLVTVIDTDDGWKVTAYTEAESG
;
A
#
# COMPACT_ATOMS: atom_id res chain seq x y z
N MET A 1 -23.23 28.07 -12.47
CA MET A 1 -21.93 27.37 -12.55
C MET A 1 -21.49 26.98 -11.15
N PRO A 2 -21.43 25.69 -10.80
CA PRO A 2 -20.86 25.26 -9.52
C PRO A 2 -19.40 24.83 -9.67
N ILE A 3 -18.54 25.37 -8.81
CA ILE A 3 -17.11 25.03 -8.70
C ILE A 3 -17.00 23.65 -8.01
N ARG A 4 -16.35 22.69 -8.68
CA ARG A 4 -15.98 21.39 -8.10
C ARG A 4 -14.76 21.59 -7.21
N THR A 5 -14.98 21.90 -5.94
CA THR A 5 -13.89 22.01 -4.97
C THR A 5 -13.38 20.61 -4.63
N ASN A 6 -12.14 20.33 -5.04
CA ASN A 6 -11.37 19.13 -4.70
C ASN A 6 -11.16 19.02 -3.18
N ARG A 7 -12.11 18.42 -2.44
CA ARG A 7 -11.93 18.06 -1.02
C ARG A 7 -11.40 16.64 -0.78
N GLY A 8 -11.16 15.88 -1.84
CA GLY A 8 -10.81 14.44 -1.74
C GLY A 8 -9.34 14.10 -1.47
N ARG A 9 -8.43 15.07 -1.35
CA ARG A 9 -6.98 14.77 -1.26
C ARG A 9 -6.36 14.86 0.14
N ALA A 10 -7.13 15.24 1.15
CA ALA A 10 -6.65 15.36 2.53
C ALA A 10 -6.88 14.12 3.41
N ALA A 11 -7.74 13.19 2.99
CA ALA A 11 -8.11 12.02 3.81
C ALA A 11 -7.05 10.89 3.80
N VAL A 12 -6.25 10.80 2.73
CA VAL A 12 -5.26 9.72 2.54
C VAL A 12 -4.13 9.80 3.58
N TYR A 13 -3.79 10.99 4.08
CA TYR A 13 -2.73 11.15 5.08
C TYR A 13 -3.18 10.90 6.53
N ARG A 14 -4.48 10.91 6.84
CA ARG A 14 -4.95 10.77 8.23
C ARG A 14 -5.04 9.29 8.68
N ARG A 15 -5.17 8.34 7.75
CA ARG A 15 -5.31 6.91 8.08
C ARG A 15 -3.96 6.21 8.32
N LEU A 16 -2.86 6.71 7.75
CA LEU A 16 -1.53 6.11 7.90
C LEU A 16 -0.76 6.58 9.15
N TRP A 17 -1.25 7.60 9.85
CA TRP A 17 -0.61 8.19 11.04
C TRP A 17 -1.49 8.16 12.31
N GLY A 18 -2.64 7.49 12.26
CA GLY A 18 -3.54 7.34 13.42
C GLY A 18 -3.22 6.16 14.35
N PHE A 19 -2.33 5.26 13.91
CA PHE A 19 -1.91 4.06 14.63
C PHE A 19 -1.31 4.33 16.04
N PRO A 20 -0.43 5.33 16.27
CA PRO A 20 0.14 5.53 17.60
C PRO A 20 -0.81 6.20 18.62
N MET A 21 -2.00 6.64 18.24
CA MET A 21 -2.92 7.37 19.14
C MET A 21 -4.19 6.60 19.53
N ARG A 22 -4.37 5.34 19.11
CA ARG A 22 -5.56 4.54 19.44
C ARG A 22 -5.40 3.53 20.57
N SER A 23 -4.18 3.30 21.07
CA SER A 23 -3.94 2.44 22.24
C SER A 23 -3.10 3.16 23.31
N PRO A 24 -3.65 3.38 24.53
CA PRO A 24 -2.93 4.03 25.63
C PRO A 24 -1.63 3.31 26.03
N GLY A 25 -1.56 1.98 25.85
CA GLY A 25 -0.38 1.18 26.22
C GLY A 25 0.77 1.32 25.23
N HIS A 26 0.49 1.25 23.93
CA HIS A 26 1.51 1.37 22.88
C HIS A 26 2.05 2.80 22.75
N LEU A 27 1.27 3.81 23.15
CA LEU A 27 1.73 5.20 23.23
C LEU A 27 2.83 5.37 24.29
N VAL A 28 2.67 4.77 25.47
CA VAL A 28 3.69 4.82 26.53
C VAL A 28 4.96 4.08 26.09
N GLY A 29 4.82 2.89 25.50
CA GLY A 29 5.96 2.13 24.97
C GLY A 29 6.76 2.90 23.91
N THR A 30 6.06 3.51 22.94
CA THR A 30 6.69 4.29 21.87
C THR A 30 7.42 5.53 22.40
N ILE A 31 6.81 6.25 23.35
CA ILE A 31 7.44 7.41 24.01
C ILE A 31 8.73 6.99 24.73
N VAL A 32 8.71 5.85 25.45
CA VAL A 32 9.89 5.34 26.16
C VAL A 32 11.01 4.97 25.18
N VAL A 33 10.69 4.30 24.07
CA VAL A 33 11.67 3.92 23.04
C VAL A 33 12.27 5.16 22.36
N VAL A 34 11.45 6.15 22.00
CA VAL A 34 11.92 7.41 21.40
C VAL A 34 12.79 8.19 22.38
N ALA A 35 12.39 8.28 23.64
CA ALA A 35 13.19 8.92 24.69
C ALA A 35 14.54 8.20 24.88
N ALA A 36 14.54 6.86 24.91
CA ALA A 36 15.77 6.07 25.01
C ALA A 36 16.71 6.29 23.81
N LEU A 37 16.17 6.36 22.59
CA LEU A 37 16.94 6.67 21.39
C LEU A 37 17.53 8.08 21.41
N LEU A 38 16.78 9.08 21.86
CA LEU A 38 17.28 10.46 21.98
C LEU A 38 18.38 10.58 23.05
N VAL A 39 18.24 9.87 24.17
CA VAL A 39 19.29 9.81 25.21
C VAL A 39 20.53 9.08 24.69
N ALA A 40 20.36 7.94 24.01
CA ALA A 40 21.47 7.20 23.41
C ALA A 40 22.22 8.07 22.37
N ALA A 41 21.50 8.75 21.49
CA ALA A 41 22.09 9.67 20.51
C ALA A 41 22.80 10.85 21.21
N GLY A 42 22.19 11.45 22.23
CA GLY A 42 22.79 12.55 22.99
C GLY A 42 24.07 12.17 23.75
N VAL A 43 24.23 10.90 24.13
CA VAL A 43 25.44 10.39 24.81
C VAL A 43 26.51 9.90 23.83
N LEU A 44 26.12 9.46 22.62
CA LEU A 44 27.04 8.90 21.62
C LEU A 44 27.63 9.97 20.69
N VAL A 45 26.89 11.05 20.38
CA VAL A 45 27.36 12.15 19.51
C VAL A 45 28.56 12.93 20.10
N PRO A 46 28.65 13.25 21.41
CA PRO A 46 29.80 13.97 21.98
C PRO A 46 31.08 13.13 21.99
N LYS A 47 30.98 11.80 21.78
CA LYS A 47 32.12 10.88 21.77
C LYS A 47 32.80 10.78 20.40
N LEU A 48 32.19 11.30 19.33
CA LEU A 48 32.77 11.31 17.98
C LEU A 48 33.09 12.71 17.44
N VAL A 49 32.60 13.78 18.06
CA VAL A 49 32.86 15.17 17.63
C VAL A 49 33.74 15.85 18.67
N GLY A 50 34.91 15.25 18.92
CA GLY A 50 36.03 15.95 19.53
C GLY A 50 36.72 16.79 18.45
N ASP A 51 36.70 18.10 18.67
CA ASP A 51 37.55 19.16 18.11
C ASP A 51 37.97 19.07 16.63
N ASP A 52 37.32 19.89 15.80
CA ASP A 52 38.03 20.86 14.94
C ASP A 52 37.02 21.49 13.97
N ARG A 53 36.61 22.75 14.21
CA ARG A 53 36.32 23.75 13.16
C ARG A 53 36.40 25.17 13.73
N THR A 54 37.56 25.78 13.57
CA THR A 54 37.78 27.22 13.75
C THR A 54 37.70 27.94 12.39
N THR A 55 36.66 28.77 12.26
CA THR A 55 36.61 30.11 11.62
C THR A 55 36.49 30.28 10.07
N PRO A 56 35.56 31.16 9.59
CA PRO A 56 35.36 31.66 8.21
C PRO A 56 35.95 33.11 8.05
N PRO A 57 35.53 34.02 7.14
CA PRO A 57 35.04 34.01 5.73
C PRO A 57 35.89 34.95 4.81
N VAL A 58 35.59 35.12 3.51
CA VAL A 58 35.70 36.41 2.76
C VAL A 58 34.82 36.39 1.48
N PRO A 59 34.27 37.56 1.03
CA PRO A 59 33.16 37.69 0.08
C PRO A 59 33.53 38.33 -1.28
N GLY A 60 32.56 38.34 -2.20
CA GLY A 60 32.52 39.21 -3.39
C GLY A 60 31.72 38.54 -4.51
N ALA A 61 31.00 39.21 -5.40
CA ALA A 61 30.53 40.58 -5.52
C ALA A 61 29.42 40.53 -6.61
N SER A 62 28.45 41.44 -6.53
CA SER A 62 27.33 41.61 -7.45
C SER A 62 27.75 41.87 -8.90
N GLY A 63 26.88 41.53 -9.86
CA GLY A 63 26.96 42.03 -11.23
C GLY A 63 25.85 41.51 -12.16
N SER A 64 24.76 42.26 -12.29
CA SER A 64 23.78 42.14 -13.37
C SER A 64 24.40 42.58 -14.71
N THR A 65 23.97 42.01 -15.85
CA THR A 65 23.55 42.73 -17.08
C THR A 65 23.10 41.74 -18.18
N SER A 66 22.08 42.16 -18.92
CA SER A 66 21.28 41.47 -19.94
C SER A 66 21.88 41.42 -21.35
N GLU A 67 21.26 40.57 -22.19
CA GLU A 67 21.05 40.67 -23.66
C GLU A 67 22.25 40.55 -24.62
N GLN A 68 22.22 39.55 -25.50
CA GLN A 68 22.01 39.77 -26.94
C GLN A 68 21.76 38.48 -27.74
N ALA A 69 21.04 38.67 -28.84
CA ALA A 69 20.40 37.69 -29.67
C ALA A 69 21.24 37.22 -30.88
N ALA A 70 20.75 36.13 -31.47
CA ALA A 70 20.67 35.82 -32.90
C ALA A 70 21.72 34.90 -33.55
N THR A 71 21.19 33.72 -33.93
CA THR A 71 21.30 33.06 -35.25
C THR A 71 22.54 32.23 -35.55
N SER A 72 22.33 30.92 -35.73
CA SER A 72 22.95 30.14 -36.82
C SER A 72 22.21 28.82 -37.08
N ALA A 73 21.76 28.70 -38.33
CA ALA A 73 21.68 27.51 -39.19
C ALA A 73 20.94 26.25 -38.70
N GLU A 74 19.85 25.97 -39.41
CA GLU A 74 19.15 24.69 -39.49
C GLU A 74 20.05 23.56 -40.01
N PRO A 75 19.98 22.35 -39.45
CA PRO A 75 20.17 21.12 -40.21
C PRO A 75 18.80 20.51 -40.50
N THR A 76 18.47 20.37 -41.79
CA THR A 76 17.38 19.54 -42.30
C THR A 76 17.65 18.09 -41.89
N LEU A 77 17.08 17.68 -40.76
CA LEU A 77 16.85 16.28 -40.45
C LEU A 77 15.46 15.95 -40.99
N ASP A 78 15.41 15.20 -42.09
CA ASP A 78 14.22 14.45 -42.48
C ASP A 78 13.85 13.50 -41.33
N ARG A 79 13.08 14.04 -40.39
CA ARG A 79 12.57 13.33 -39.23
C ARG A 79 11.29 12.66 -39.68
N GLU A 80 11.41 11.49 -40.30
CA GLU A 80 10.27 10.58 -40.42
C GLU A 80 9.70 10.41 -39.01
N THR A 81 8.54 11.01 -38.77
CA THR A 81 7.85 10.93 -37.49
C THR A 81 7.37 9.50 -37.35
N LEU A 82 8.14 8.67 -36.62
CA LEU A 82 7.67 7.34 -36.22
C LEU A 82 6.30 7.53 -35.53
N PRO A 83 5.26 6.78 -35.93
CA PRO A 83 3.95 6.90 -35.31
C PRO A 83 4.07 6.55 -33.82
N THR A 84 3.94 7.56 -32.95
CA THR A 84 4.07 7.43 -31.49
C THR A 84 2.76 7.04 -30.80
N ARG A 85 1.76 6.53 -31.55
CA ARG A 85 0.47 6.17 -30.97
C ARG A 85 0.07 4.75 -31.33
N LEU A 86 0.10 3.87 -30.33
CA LEU A 86 -0.93 2.83 -30.21
C LEU A 86 -2.28 3.57 -30.07
N SER A 87 -3.07 3.59 -31.13
CA SER A 87 -4.43 4.15 -31.15
C SER A 87 -5.50 3.12 -30.84
N GLU A 88 -5.12 1.90 -30.45
CA GLU A 88 -6.08 0.86 -30.11
C GLU A 88 -6.74 1.20 -28.75
N PRO A 89 -8.09 1.26 -28.71
CA PRO A 89 -8.82 1.38 -27.46
C PRO A 89 -8.43 0.22 -26.54
N LEU A 90 -8.17 0.50 -25.25
CA LEU A 90 -8.01 -0.56 -24.27
C LEU A 90 -9.29 -1.41 -24.29
N VAL A 91 -9.14 -2.74 -24.47
CA VAL A 91 -10.26 -3.67 -24.42
C VAL A 91 -10.83 -3.62 -23.00
N THR A 92 -12.04 -3.07 -22.86
CA THR A 92 -12.76 -3.10 -21.59
C THR A 92 -13.28 -4.52 -21.36
N PRO A 93 -12.97 -5.16 -20.23
CA PRO A 93 -13.48 -6.49 -19.94
C PRO A 93 -15.01 -6.47 -19.79
N THR A 94 -15.68 -7.46 -20.37
CA THR A 94 -17.14 -7.61 -20.27
C THR A 94 -17.51 -8.28 -18.95
N PRO A 95 -18.45 -7.73 -18.17
CA PRO A 95 -18.95 -8.39 -16.96
C PRO A 95 -19.51 -9.79 -17.24
N ALA A 96 -19.34 -10.71 -16.30
CA ALA A 96 -19.83 -12.08 -16.37
C ALA A 96 -20.47 -12.49 -15.03
N ASP A 97 -21.28 -13.56 -15.05
CA ASP A 97 -21.80 -14.13 -13.80
C ASP A 97 -20.65 -14.58 -12.88
N PRO A 98 -20.78 -14.40 -11.56
CA PRO A 98 -19.73 -14.79 -10.62
C PRO A 98 -19.55 -16.30 -10.59
N ALA A 99 -18.30 -16.75 -10.75
CA ALA A 99 -17.94 -18.15 -10.57
C ALA A 99 -18.16 -18.55 -9.10
N PRO A 100 -18.94 -19.60 -8.80
CA PRO A 100 -19.20 -20.03 -7.43
C PRO A 100 -17.90 -20.45 -6.71
N GLU A 101 -16.95 -21.03 -7.43
CA GLU A 101 -15.64 -21.41 -6.89
C GLU A 101 -14.83 -20.20 -6.43
N ALA A 102 -14.97 -19.05 -7.10
CA ALA A 102 -14.32 -17.81 -6.70
C ALA A 102 -14.87 -17.27 -5.38
N LEU A 103 -16.19 -17.39 -5.17
CA LEU A 103 -16.84 -17.03 -3.90
C LEU A 103 -16.37 -17.95 -2.77
N ASP A 104 -16.31 -19.25 -3.01
CA ASP A 104 -15.82 -20.24 -2.05
C ASP A 104 -14.37 -19.98 -1.64
N VAL A 105 -13.49 -19.71 -2.61
CA VAL A 105 -12.09 -19.38 -2.34
C VAL A 105 -11.97 -18.10 -1.53
N ALA A 106 -12.74 -17.05 -1.87
CA ALA A 106 -12.75 -15.81 -1.09
C ALA A 106 -13.17 -16.07 0.36
N THR A 107 -14.26 -16.82 0.59
CA THR A 107 -14.73 -17.12 1.94
C THR A 107 -13.73 -17.96 2.73
N ARG A 108 -13.12 -18.98 2.12
CA ARG A 108 -12.09 -19.80 2.78
C ARG A 108 -10.84 -18.99 3.12
N TRP A 109 -10.43 -18.12 2.20
CA TRP A 109 -9.29 -17.23 2.42
C TRP A 109 -9.57 -16.26 3.58
N VAL A 110 -10.74 -15.63 3.63
CA VAL A 110 -11.11 -14.71 4.74
C VAL A 110 -11.25 -15.47 6.06
N THR A 111 -11.76 -16.70 6.03
CA THR A 111 -11.84 -17.55 7.23
C THR A 111 -10.43 -17.86 7.76
N ALA A 112 -9.49 -18.22 6.88
CA ALA A 112 -8.10 -18.44 7.26
C ALA A 112 -7.41 -17.14 7.71
N TRP A 113 -7.73 -16.01 7.08
CA TRP A 113 -7.22 -14.68 7.43
C TRP A 113 -7.65 -14.25 8.83
N ALA A 114 -8.91 -14.50 9.19
CA ALA A 114 -9.44 -14.23 10.53
C ALA A 114 -8.98 -15.25 11.59
N SER A 115 -8.44 -16.39 11.17
CA SER A 115 -7.92 -17.43 12.06
C SER A 115 -6.47 -17.13 12.46
N VAL A 116 -6.29 -16.08 13.25
CA VAL A 116 -4.97 -15.69 13.77
C VAL A 116 -4.55 -16.61 14.93
N PRO A 117 -3.35 -17.22 14.87
CA PRO A 117 -2.81 -17.99 15.99
C PRO A 117 -2.46 -17.09 17.18
N ASP A 118 -2.40 -17.67 18.38
CA ASP A 118 -2.12 -16.93 19.61
C ASP A 118 -0.81 -16.14 19.51
N ALA A 119 -0.87 -14.84 19.83
CA ALA A 119 0.23 -13.89 19.69
C ALA A 119 1.45 -14.20 20.58
N ASP A 120 1.31 -15.12 21.53
CA ASP A 120 2.38 -15.57 22.43
C ASP A 120 3.35 -16.58 21.77
N THR A 121 3.09 -16.97 20.52
CA THR A 121 3.97 -17.89 19.76
C THR A 121 4.92 -17.11 18.84
N ASP A 122 6.23 -17.39 18.93
CA ASP A 122 7.27 -16.74 18.12
C ASP A 122 7.03 -16.92 16.60
N ASP A 123 6.35 -18.00 16.19
CA ASP A 123 6.08 -18.37 14.79
C ASP A 123 4.64 -18.06 14.34
N ALA A 124 3.89 -17.24 15.07
CA ALA A 124 2.48 -16.92 14.79
C ALA A 124 2.27 -16.39 13.36
N ALA A 125 3.14 -15.48 12.90
CA ALA A 125 3.03 -14.86 11.59
C ALA A 125 3.25 -15.84 10.44
N GLU A 126 4.26 -16.70 10.53
CA GLU A 126 4.51 -17.70 9.49
C GLU A 126 3.41 -18.77 9.49
N THR A 127 2.95 -19.21 10.66
CA THR A 127 1.82 -20.15 10.77
C THR A 127 0.55 -19.62 10.10
N TRP A 128 0.25 -18.33 10.32
CA TRP A 128 -0.88 -17.65 9.68
C TRP A 128 -0.72 -17.57 8.16
N LEU A 129 0.47 -17.20 7.68
CA LEU A 129 0.77 -17.17 6.24
C LEU A 129 0.69 -18.54 5.57
N GLU A 130 1.11 -19.59 6.26
CA GLU A 130 0.98 -20.97 5.78
C GLU A 130 -0.48 -21.37 5.61
N GLY A 131 -1.37 -20.92 6.51
CA GLY A 131 -2.83 -21.10 6.36
C GLY A 131 -3.41 -20.39 5.15
N LEU A 132 -2.82 -19.26 4.73
CA LEU A 132 -3.27 -18.48 3.57
C LEU A 132 -2.71 -18.98 2.23
N ARG A 133 -1.53 -19.62 2.26
CA ARG A 133 -0.80 -20.08 1.07
C ARG A 133 -1.65 -20.91 0.08
N PRO A 134 -2.53 -21.85 0.50
CA PRO A 134 -3.32 -22.64 -0.43
C PRO A 134 -4.31 -21.83 -1.27
N TYR A 135 -4.73 -20.67 -0.79
CA TYR A 135 -5.78 -19.84 -1.40
C TYR A 135 -5.23 -18.55 -1.99
N THR A 136 -3.93 -18.29 -1.84
CA THR A 136 -3.28 -17.04 -2.22
C THR A 136 -2.33 -17.27 -3.38
N THR A 137 -2.23 -16.29 -4.28
CA THR A 137 -1.22 -16.36 -5.34
C THR A 137 0.20 -16.19 -4.79
N PRO A 138 1.22 -16.86 -5.38
CA PRO A 138 2.60 -16.78 -4.89
C PRO A 138 3.16 -15.35 -4.82
N GLU A 139 2.77 -14.49 -5.76
CA GLU A 139 3.17 -13.09 -5.84
C GLU A 139 2.52 -12.18 -4.79
N PHE A 140 1.39 -12.61 -4.21
CA PHE A 140 0.72 -11.85 -3.16
C PHE A 140 1.24 -12.19 -1.74
N LEU A 141 1.81 -13.39 -1.55
CA LEU A 141 2.37 -13.81 -0.25
C LEU A 141 3.43 -12.86 0.35
N PRO A 142 4.37 -12.27 -0.42
CA PRO A 142 5.31 -11.29 0.12
C PRO A 142 4.64 -10.02 0.65
N GLN A 143 3.48 -9.65 0.10
CA GLN A 143 2.72 -8.50 0.60
C GLN A 143 2.05 -8.86 1.93
N LEU A 144 1.47 -10.07 2.03
CA LEU A 144 0.86 -10.55 3.27
C LEU A 144 1.86 -10.67 4.42
N ARG A 145 3.15 -10.94 4.14
CA ARG A 145 4.22 -10.90 5.16
C ARG A 145 4.39 -9.55 5.85
N THR A 146 3.93 -8.47 5.23
CA THR A 146 3.96 -7.13 5.84
C THR A 146 2.80 -6.89 6.79
N VAL A 147 1.79 -7.77 6.78
CA VAL A 147 0.63 -7.72 7.67
C VAL A 147 0.99 -8.43 8.95
N GLU A 148 0.94 -7.71 10.06
CA GLU A 148 1.07 -8.29 11.39
C GLU A 148 -0.28 -8.90 11.81
N PRO A 149 -0.37 -10.23 12.05
CA PRO A 149 -1.64 -10.89 12.34
C PRO A 149 -2.34 -10.34 13.59
N ALA A 150 -1.59 -9.83 14.56
CA ALA A 150 -2.15 -9.20 15.76
C ALA A 150 -3.01 -7.95 15.46
N ASN A 151 -2.89 -7.36 14.27
CA ASN A 151 -3.71 -6.23 13.82
C ASN A 151 -5.02 -6.66 13.13
N VAL A 152 -5.25 -7.97 12.96
CA VAL A 152 -6.50 -8.50 12.39
C VAL A 152 -7.55 -8.54 13.49
N GLU A 153 -8.48 -7.58 13.43
CA GLU A 153 -9.58 -7.48 14.41
C GLU A 153 -10.71 -8.51 14.17
N ALA A 154 -10.81 -9.05 12.94
CA ALA A 154 -11.83 -10.04 12.60
C ALA A 154 -11.48 -11.41 13.15
N THR A 155 -12.47 -12.11 13.72
CA THR A 155 -12.32 -13.48 14.21
C THR A 155 -13.15 -14.48 13.39
N LYS A 156 -14.17 -14.00 12.66
CA LYS A 156 -15.03 -14.86 11.83
C LYS A 156 -15.70 -14.11 10.69
N VAL A 157 -16.07 -14.87 9.66
CA VAL A 157 -16.97 -14.41 8.60
C VAL A 157 -18.40 -14.31 9.16
N VAL A 158 -19.07 -13.19 8.90
CA VAL A 158 -20.45 -12.93 9.30
C VAL A 158 -21.26 -12.57 8.07
N GLY A 159 -22.08 -13.51 7.61
CA GLY A 159 -22.96 -13.32 6.45
C GLY A 159 -22.44 -13.98 5.18
N GLU A 160 -23.22 -13.84 4.11
CA GLU A 160 -22.95 -14.49 2.82
C GLU A 160 -22.06 -13.60 1.93
N PRO A 161 -21.06 -14.18 1.22
CA PRO A 161 -20.20 -13.43 0.31
C PRO A 161 -21.01 -12.85 -0.86
N LYS A 162 -20.67 -11.64 -1.29
CA LYS A 162 -21.34 -10.94 -2.40
C LYS A 162 -20.35 -10.54 -3.48
N ALA A 163 -20.56 -10.95 -4.72
CA ALA A 163 -19.77 -10.44 -5.84
C ALA A 163 -20.10 -8.95 -6.08
N ARG A 164 -19.09 -8.09 -6.01
CA ARG A 164 -19.19 -6.66 -6.34
C ARG A 164 -18.90 -6.41 -7.81
N GLU A 165 -17.87 -7.06 -8.32
CA GLU A 165 -17.49 -7.05 -9.73
C GLU A 165 -17.14 -8.48 -10.13
N SER A 166 -17.53 -8.89 -11.34
CA SER A 166 -17.27 -10.23 -11.84
C SER A 166 -16.95 -10.18 -13.32
N TYR A 167 -15.85 -10.83 -13.68
CA TYR A 167 -15.31 -11.00 -15.02
C TYR A 167 -14.91 -12.47 -15.20
N PRO A 168 -14.75 -12.96 -16.45
CA PRO A 168 -14.49 -14.38 -16.71
C PRO A 168 -13.31 -15.00 -15.96
N ARG A 169 -12.29 -14.21 -15.58
CA ARG A 169 -11.09 -14.67 -14.86
C ARG A 169 -10.78 -13.87 -13.59
N SER A 170 -11.69 -13.01 -13.15
CA SER A 170 -11.46 -12.16 -11.99
C SER A 170 -12.79 -11.81 -11.32
N VAL A 171 -12.88 -11.99 -10.02
CA VAL A 171 -14.06 -11.63 -9.23
C VAL A 171 -13.62 -10.84 -8.00
N LYS A 172 -14.28 -9.70 -7.75
CA LYS A 172 -14.16 -8.98 -6.49
C LYS A 172 -15.32 -9.36 -5.59
N VAL A 173 -15.00 -9.95 -4.45
CA VAL A 173 -15.95 -10.52 -3.51
C VAL A 173 -15.93 -9.70 -2.22
N GLU A 174 -17.09 -9.19 -1.83
CA GLU A 174 -17.30 -8.61 -0.52
C GLU A 174 -17.64 -9.71 0.48
N VAL A 175 -16.86 -9.78 1.55
CA VAL A 175 -17.04 -10.74 2.64
C VAL A 175 -17.16 -9.94 3.94
N ALA A 176 -18.34 -9.98 4.55
CA ALA A 176 -18.56 -9.37 5.85
C ALA A 176 -17.93 -10.23 6.95
N THR A 177 -17.27 -9.59 7.91
CA THR A 177 -16.71 -10.24 9.10
C THR A 177 -17.34 -9.62 10.35
N ASP A 178 -17.00 -10.14 11.53
CA ASP A 178 -17.37 -9.52 12.80
C ASP A 178 -16.58 -8.24 13.13
N GLY A 179 -15.53 -7.95 12.35
CA GLY A 179 -14.81 -6.67 12.35
C GLY A 179 -14.97 -5.94 11.01
N PRO A 180 -13.89 -5.69 10.25
CA PRO A 180 -13.97 -5.02 8.95
C PRO A 180 -14.60 -5.90 7.87
N THR A 181 -15.48 -5.33 7.04
CA THR A 181 -15.88 -5.96 5.78
C THR A 181 -14.70 -5.92 4.81
N LEU A 182 -14.39 -7.05 4.19
CA LEU A 182 -13.29 -7.16 3.23
C LEU A 182 -13.80 -7.22 1.80
N LEU A 183 -13.08 -6.55 0.89
CA LEU A 183 -13.20 -6.70 -0.55
C LEU A 183 -12.00 -7.49 -1.07
N VAL A 184 -12.22 -8.76 -1.40
CA VAL A 184 -11.19 -9.71 -1.83
C VAL A 184 -11.22 -9.83 -3.35
N THR A 185 -10.07 -9.73 -4.00
CA THR A 185 -9.94 -9.98 -5.44
C THR A 185 -9.39 -11.38 -5.67
N VAL A 186 -10.16 -12.20 -6.38
CA VAL A 186 -9.82 -13.58 -6.73
C VAL A 186 -9.66 -13.66 -8.25
N ILE A 187 -8.62 -14.33 -8.71
CA ILE A 187 -8.33 -14.54 -10.13
C ILE A 187 -8.28 -16.04 -10.47
N ASP A 188 -8.65 -16.36 -11.70
CA ASP A 188 -8.50 -17.70 -12.26
C ASP A 188 -7.05 -17.92 -12.71
N THR A 189 -6.41 -18.94 -12.15
CA THR A 189 -5.02 -19.34 -12.46
C THR A 189 -4.99 -20.78 -12.96
N ASP A 190 -3.85 -21.23 -13.49
CA ASP A 190 -3.70 -22.63 -13.92
C ASP A 190 -3.91 -23.63 -12.76
N ASP A 191 -3.71 -23.20 -11.50
CA ASP A 191 -3.92 -23.96 -10.27
C ASP A 191 -5.31 -23.70 -9.63
N GLY A 192 -6.23 -23.09 -10.39
CA GLY A 192 -7.58 -22.71 -9.97
C GLY A 192 -7.67 -21.28 -9.42
N TRP A 193 -8.81 -20.95 -8.80
CA TRP A 193 -9.06 -19.62 -8.26
C TRP A 193 -8.16 -19.32 -7.05
N LYS A 194 -7.51 -18.15 -7.06
CA LYS A 194 -6.60 -17.68 -5.99
C LYS A 194 -6.79 -16.20 -5.70
N VAL A 195 -6.58 -15.81 -4.45
CA VAL A 195 -6.61 -14.42 -3.99
C VAL A 195 -5.32 -13.72 -4.40
N THR A 196 -5.47 -12.57 -5.05
CA THR A 196 -4.34 -11.72 -5.47
C THR A 196 -4.28 -10.38 -4.74
N ALA A 197 -5.38 -9.96 -4.11
CA ALA A 197 -5.45 -8.70 -3.36
C ALA A 197 -6.64 -8.70 -2.40
N TYR A 198 -6.59 -7.86 -1.36
CA TYR A 198 -7.75 -7.51 -0.55
C TYR A 198 -7.68 -6.04 -0.11
N THR A 199 -8.83 -5.46 0.19
CA THR A 199 -8.96 -4.14 0.83
C THR A 199 -10.03 -4.20 1.91
N GLU A 200 -9.99 -3.31 2.89
CA GLU A 200 -11.19 -3.02 3.69
C GLU A 200 -12.24 -2.35 2.77
N ALA A 201 -13.50 -2.77 2.87
CA ALA A 201 -14.60 -2.09 2.21
C ALA A 201 -14.94 -0.80 2.99
N GLU A 202 -15.07 0.32 2.29
CA GLU A 202 -15.49 1.58 2.91
C GLU A 202 -16.88 1.39 3.54
N SER A 203 -17.00 1.64 4.85
CA SER A 203 -18.29 1.73 5.52
C SER A 203 -18.96 3.03 5.06
N GLY A 204 -19.99 2.91 4.22
CA GLY A 204 -20.79 4.03 3.70
C GLY A 204 -21.62 4.74 4.76
#